data_AF-A0A317IQH0-F1
#
_entry.id   AF-A0A317IQH0-F1
#
_cell.length_a   1.000
_cell.length_b   1.000
_cell.length_c   1.000
_cell.angle_alpha   90.00
_cell.angle_beta   90.00
_cell.angle_gamma   90.00
#
_symmetry.space_group_name_H-M   'P 1'
#
loop_
_entity.id
_entity.type
_entity.pdbx_description
1 polymer ?
#
loop_
_entity_poly.entity_id
_entity_poly.type
_entity_poly.pdbx_seq_one_letter_code
_entity_poly.pdbx_strand_id
1 'polypeptide(L)'
;MIDPSFQPIGIDKVRVDRNGAAHTLSSPEMRVVVDDGPEYSVQVQDARGKTLVTVKRDSQPGRGLQRRGTVIIHDQNENLYGIHALGWHDSDPGILRNLGGAVAAGFQGDGGAPFFFTTKYGVLVDSDGGSFQTVDDTIRFQ
;
A
#
# COMPACT_ATOMS: atom_id res chain seq x y z
N MET A 1 -10.66 2.18 -12.43
CA MET A 1 -12.11 1.85 -12.47
C MET A 1 -12.27 0.51 -11.80
N ILE A 2 -13.06 0.42 -10.73
CA ILE A 2 -13.37 -0.87 -10.08
C ILE A 2 -14.34 -1.60 -11.01
N ASP A 3 -14.03 -2.86 -11.35
CA ASP A 3 -14.89 -3.71 -12.16
C ASP A 3 -15.88 -4.45 -11.23
N PRO A 4 -17.18 -4.08 -11.24
CA PRO A 4 -18.18 -4.72 -10.39
C PRO A 4 -18.49 -6.16 -10.82
N SER A 5 -18.03 -6.57 -12.00
CA SER A 5 -18.18 -7.94 -12.52
C SER A 5 -16.95 -8.81 -12.25
N PHE A 6 -15.90 -8.25 -11.64
CA PHE A 6 -14.69 -9.00 -11.35
C PHE A 6 -14.98 -10.16 -10.40
N GLN A 7 -14.68 -11.37 -10.86
CA GLN A 7 -14.72 -12.57 -10.04
C GLN A 7 -13.28 -12.99 -9.72
N PRO A 8 -12.89 -12.98 -8.44
CA PRO A 8 -11.58 -13.48 -8.04
C PRO A 8 -11.40 -14.92 -8.49
N ILE A 9 -10.27 -15.22 -9.11
CA ILE A 9 -9.89 -16.60 -9.40
C ILE A 9 -9.69 -17.33 -8.05
N GLY A 10 -10.15 -18.58 -7.97
CA GLY A 10 -10.00 -19.41 -6.78
C GLY A 10 -8.55 -19.55 -6.31
N ILE A 11 -8.37 -19.73 -5.01
CA ILE A 11 -7.06 -19.90 -4.35
C ILE A 11 -6.36 -21.21 -4.74
N ASP A 12 -7.08 -22.14 -5.38
CA ASP A 12 -6.56 -23.41 -5.91
C ASP A 12 -5.48 -23.21 -6.99
N LYS A 13 -5.41 -22.01 -7.59
CA LYS A 13 -4.38 -21.65 -8.57
C LYS A 13 -3.14 -20.99 -7.97
N VAL A 14 -3.08 -20.81 -6.65
CA VAL A 14 -1.91 -20.24 -5.98
C VAL A 14 -0.86 -21.33 -5.77
N ARG A 15 0.34 -21.09 -6.29
CA ARG A 15 1.51 -21.94 -6.04
C ARG A 15 2.41 -21.27 -5.01
N VAL A 16 2.90 -22.05 -4.05
CA VAL A 16 3.87 -21.58 -3.06
C VAL A 16 5.20 -22.28 -3.31
N ASP A 17 6.26 -21.50 -3.46
CA ASP A 17 7.63 -21.97 -3.54
C ASP A 17 8.43 -21.40 -2.37
N ARG A 18 9.28 -22.21 -1.74
CA ARG A 18 10.06 -21.85 -0.56
C ARG A 18 11.52 -22.18 -0.81
N ASN A 19 12.39 -21.17 -0.77
CA ASN A 19 13.82 -21.31 -0.93
C ASN A 19 14.56 -20.54 0.15
N GLY A 20 14.97 -21.24 1.22
CA GLY A 20 15.60 -20.60 2.38
C GLY A 20 14.67 -19.56 3.03
N ALA A 21 15.18 -18.34 3.18
CA ALA A 21 14.43 -17.21 3.74
C ALA A 21 13.48 -16.54 2.72
N ALA A 22 13.55 -16.91 1.44
CA ALA A 22 12.67 -16.35 0.43
C ALA A 22 11.49 -17.29 0.15
N HIS A 23 10.29 -16.72 0.09
CA HIS A 23 9.06 -17.41 -0.27
C HIS A 23 8.39 -16.70 -1.44
N THR A 24 7.90 -17.47 -2.40
CA THR A 24 7.14 -16.93 -3.53
C THR A 24 5.73 -17.51 -3.50
N LEU A 25 4.72 -16.65 -3.60
CA LEU A 25 3.35 -17.01 -3.93
C LEU A 25 3.06 -16.56 -5.35
N SER A 26 2.58 -17.45 -6.21
CA SER A 26 2.32 -17.17 -7.62
C SER A 26 0.91 -17.54 -8.02
N SER A 27 0.26 -16.65 -8.75
CA SER A 27 -1.02 -16.84 -9.44
C SER A 27 -0.86 -16.43 -10.91
N PRO A 28 -1.86 -16.65 -11.79
CA PRO A 28 -1.80 -16.17 -13.17
C PRO A 28 -1.65 -14.63 -13.28
N GLU A 29 -2.18 -13.88 -12.32
CA GLU A 29 -2.27 -12.40 -12.40
C GLU A 29 -1.16 -11.68 -11.61
N MET A 30 -0.59 -12.34 -10.60
CA MET A 30 0.27 -11.71 -9.61
C MET A 30 1.28 -12.70 -9.04
N ARG A 31 2.45 -12.17 -8.70
CA ARG A 31 3.46 -12.85 -7.90
C ARG A 31 3.77 -12.03 -6.65
N VAL A 32 3.86 -12.69 -5.50
CA VAL A 32 4.30 -12.11 -4.23
C VAL A 32 5.60 -12.77 -3.82
N VAL A 33 6.62 -11.99 -3.52
CA VAL A 33 7.91 -12.45 -2.99
C VAL A 33 8.04 -11.93 -1.57
N VAL A 34 8.15 -12.84 -0.61
CA VAL A 34 8.40 -12.56 0.79
C VAL A 34 9.86 -12.89 1.08
N ASP A 35 10.60 -11.93 1.62
CA ASP A 35 11.92 -12.14 2.20
C ASP A 35 11.78 -12.10 3.72
N ASP A 36 11.94 -13.25 4.38
CA ASP A 36 11.88 -13.43 5.83
C ASP A 36 13.25 -13.25 6.52
N GLY A 37 14.24 -12.69 5.81
CA GLY A 37 15.53 -12.32 6.36
C GLY A 37 15.47 -11.16 7.39
N PRO A 38 16.64 -10.70 7.87
CA PRO A 38 16.72 -9.57 8.81
C PRO A 38 16.04 -8.29 8.31
N GLU A 39 16.07 -8.07 7.00
CA GLU A 39 15.40 -6.97 6.30
C GLU A 39 14.06 -7.43 5.70
N TYR A 40 13.13 -7.84 6.57
CA TYR A 40 11.83 -8.36 6.16
C TYR A 40 11.15 -7.47 5.09
N SER A 41 10.74 -8.08 3.98
CA SER A 41 10.02 -7.39 2.92
C SER A 41 9.00 -8.27 2.22
N VAL A 42 7.93 -7.64 1.73
CA VAL A 42 6.92 -8.24 0.86
C VAL A 42 6.86 -7.44 -0.42
N GLN A 43 7.29 -8.03 -1.53
CA GLN A 43 7.21 -7.43 -2.85
C GLN A 43 6.05 -8.04 -3.64
N VAL A 44 5.20 -7.19 -4.19
CA VAL A 44 4.11 -7.58 -5.09
C VAL A 44 4.48 -7.21 -6.52
N GLN A 45 4.34 -8.17 -7.43
CA GLN A 45 4.64 -8.05 -8.85
C GLN A 45 3.41 -8.40 -9.69
N ASP A 46 3.27 -7.78 -10.86
CA ASP A 46 2.27 -8.19 -11.85
C ASP A 46 2.63 -9.53 -12.53
N ALA A 47 1.74 -10.05 -13.36
CA ALA A 47 1.94 -11.29 -14.13
C ALA A 47 3.20 -11.30 -15.03
N ARG A 48 3.74 -10.12 -15.37
CA ARG A 48 4.95 -9.95 -16.20
C ARG A 48 6.22 -9.86 -15.35
N GLY A 49 6.10 -9.90 -14.03
CA GLY A 49 7.20 -9.76 -13.09
C GLY A 49 7.61 -8.31 -12.81
N LYS A 50 6.83 -7.31 -13.24
CA LYS A 50 7.09 -5.92 -12.86
C LYS A 50 6.65 -5.71 -11.42
N THR A 51 7.55 -5.19 -10.58
CA THR A 51 7.21 -4.76 -9.21
C THR A 51 6.16 -3.64 -9.25
N LEU A 52 5.08 -3.85 -8.49
CA LEU A 52 4.01 -2.89 -8.28
C LEU A 52 4.23 -2.12 -6.98
N VAL A 53 4.51 -2.84 -5.89
CA VAL A 53 4.70 -2.26 -4.56
C VAL A 53 5.57 -3.17 -3.70
N THR A 54 6.40 -2.57 -2.83
CA THR A 54 7.17 -3.32 -1.82
C THR A 54 6.86 -2.79 -0.43
N VAL A 55 6.44 -3.66 0.47
CA VAL A 55 6.17 -3.34 1.88
C VAL A 55 7.36 -3.79 2.72
N LYS A 56 7.88 -2.90 3.56
CA LYS A 56 9.00 -3.15 4.46
C LYS A 56 8.65 -2.68 5.86
N ARG A 57 9.33 -3.27 6.85
CA ARG A 57 9.33 -2.73 8.21
C ARG A 57 10.08 -1.41 8.22
N ASP A 58 9.56 -0.42 8.94
CA ASP A 58 10.33 0.81 9.18
C ASP A 58 11.54 0.51 10.08
N SER A 59 12.73 0.57 9.48
CA SER A 59 14.02 0.34 10.12
C SER A 59 14.82 1.63 10.20
N GLN A 60 14.24 2.68 10.80
CA GLN A 60 15.00 3.87 11.17
C GLN A 60 15.94 3.58 12.37
N PRO A 61 17.27 3.76 12.21
CA PRO A 61 18.21 3.60 13.31
C PRO A 61 17.93 4.62 14.43
N GLY A 62 17.97 4.20 15.69
CA GLY A 62 17.95 5.10 16.86
C GLY A 62 16.57 5.42 17.45
N ARG A 63 15.46 5.02 16.82
CA ARG A 63 14.18 4.89 17.54
C ARG A 63 14.12 3.47 18.12
N GLY A 64 14.06 3.34 19.44
CA GLY A 64 13.91 2.04 20.12
C GLY A 64 12.63 1.29 19.74
N LEU A 65 12.14 0.38 20.59
CA LEU A 65 10.91 -0.43 20.39
C LEU A 65 9.59 0.38 20.21
N GLN A 66 9.66 1.70 20.01
CA GLN A 66 8.52 2.55 19.68
C GLN A 66 7.92 2.14 18.32
N ARG A 67 6.59 2.22 18.23
CA ARG A 67 5.72 1.67 17.16
C ARG A 67 6.42 1.67 15.79
N ARG A 68 6.81 0.48 15.33
CA ARG A 68 7.44 0.28 14.03
C ARG A 68 6.39 0.52 12.96
N GLY A 69 6.47 1.66 12.28
CA GLY A 69 5.62 1.95 11.13
C GLY A 69 5.88 1.00 9.97
N THR A 70 5.09 1.15 8.92
CA THR A 70 5.28 0.44 7.66
C THR A 70 5.83 1.41 6.63
N VAL A 71 6.85 0.97 5.91
CA VAL A 71 7.40 1.67 4.75
C VAL A 71 6.91 0.95 3.50
N ILE A 72 6.32 1.71 2.59
CA ILE A 72 5.79 1.20 1.33
C ILE A 72 6.56 1.90 0.22
N ILE A 73 7.18 1.12 -0.67
CA ILE A 73 7.94 1.61 -1.82
C ILE A 73 7.09 1.43 -3.07
N HIS A 74 6.92 2.51 -3.84
CA HIS A 74 6.13 2.58 -5.07
C HIS A 74 6.89 3.27 -6.22
N ASP A 75 6.33 3.30 -7.42
CA ASP A 75 6.90 4.07 -8.54
C ASP A 75 6.54 5.55 -8.37
N GLN A 76 7.53 6.42 -8.16
CA GLN A 76 7.33 7.87 -7.93
C GLN A 76 6.51 8.59 -9.03
N ASN A 77 6.36 7.99 -10.21
CA ASN A 77 5.57 8.54 -11.30
C ASN A 77 4.09 8.12 -11.25
N GLU A 78 3.68 7.34 -10.25
CA GLU A 78 2.30 6.93 -10.04
C GLU A 78 1.53 7.98 -9.25
N ASN A 79 0.34 8.28 -9.74
CA ASN A 79 -0.62 9.07 -8.98
C ASN A 79 -1.28 8.22 -7.89
N LEU A 80 -1.35 8.78 -6.69
CA LEU A 80 -2.03 8.21 -5.54
C LEU A 80 -3.42 8.82 -5.41
N TYR A 81 -4.39 7.99 -5.02
CA TYR A 81 -5.79 8.35 -4.78
C TYR A 81 -6.29 7.70 -3.48
N GLY A 82 -7.44 8.13 -2.98
CA GLY A 82 -8.03 7.61 -1.73
C GLY A 82 -7.68 8.48 -0.53
N ILE A 83 -7.27 7.87 0.59
CA ILE A 83 -6.85 8.47 1.86
C ILE A 83 -7.92 9.31 2.56
N HIS A 84 -8.33 10.42 1.94
CA HIS A 84 -9.32 11.36 2.46
C HIS A 84 -10.12 12.00 1.31
N ALA A 85 -11.35 12.39 1.63
CA ALA A 85 -12.25 13.16 0.78
C ALA A 85 -11.99 14.66 1.01
N LEU A 86 -13.00 15.48 0.72
CA LEU A 86 -12.93 16.93 0.85
C LEU A 86 -13.90 17.36 1.95
N GLY A 87 -13.40 18.05 2.96
CA GLY A 87 -14.22 18.79 3.91
C GLY A 87 -14.68 20.14 3.33
N TRP A 88 -15.68 20.77 3.96
CA TRP A 88 -16.24 22.04 3.45
C TRP A 88 -15.24 23.21 3.37
N HIS A 89 -14.13 23.15 4.12
CA HIS A 89 -13.09 24.17 4.12
C HIS A 89 -12.02 23.93 3.04
N ASP A 90 -12.04 22.79 2.35
CA ASP A 90 -11.03 22.46 1.37
C ASP A 90 -11.23 23.29 0.10
N SER A 91 -10.17 24.00 -0.28
CA SER A 91 -10.13 24.87 -1.45
C SER A 91 -9.56 24.18 -2.70
N ASP A 92 -8.97 22.99 -2.55
CA ASP A 92 -8.48 22.16 -3.64
C ASP A 92 -9.42 20.95 -3.84
N PRO A 93 -10.23 20.93 -4.91
CA PRO A 93 -11.15 19.83 -5.18
C PRO A 93 -10.47 18.60 -5.80
N GLY A 94 -9.14 18.59 -5.91
CA GLY A 94 -8.37 17.53 -6.53
C GLY A 94 -8.51 16.17 -5.83
N ILE A 95 -8.37 15.11 -6.62
CA ILE A 95 -8.42 13.71 -6.14
C ILE A 95 -7.03 13.10 -5.94
N LEU A 96 -5.96 13.84 -6.29
CA LEU A 96 -4.58 13.39 -6.13
C LEU A 96 -4.16 13.46 -4.66
N ARG A 97 -3.42 12.45 -4.23
CA ARG A 97 -2.93 12.27 -2.85
C ARG A 97 -1.43 11.99 -2.81
N ASN A 98 -0.69 12.55 -3.76
CA ASN A 98 0.74 12.30 -3.92
C ASN A 98 1.59 12.79 -2.73
N LEU A 99 1.04 13.66 -1.88
CA LEU A 99 1.67 14.11 -0.63
C LEU A 99 1.22 13.31 0.61
N GLY A 100 0.33 12.33 0.42
CA GLY A 100 -0.30 11.60 1.52
C GLY A 100 -1.46 12.39 2.15
N GLY A 101 -1.68 12.19 3.45
CA GLY A 101 -2.75 12.85 4.19
C GLY A 101 -3.10 12.15 5.49
N ALA A 102 -3.93 12.81 6.31
CA ALA A 102 -4.50 12.22 7.51
C ALA A 102 -5.64 11.26 7.15
N VAL A 103 -5.76 10.19 7.93
CA VAL A 103 -6.84 9.22 7.83
C VAL A 103 -7.80 9.46 8.98
N ALA A 104 -9.01 9.91 8.67
CA ALA A 104 -10.09 10.08 9.62
C ALA A 104 -11.44 9.99 8.91
N ALA A 105 -12.50 9.64 9.64
CA ALA A 105 -13.86 9.82 9.13
C ALA A 105 -14.20 11.30 8.86
N GLY A 106 -13.49 12.23 9.50
CA GLY A 106 -13.65 13.66 9.29
C GLY A 106 -15.00 14.20 9.79
N PHE A 107 -15.39 15.36 9.28
CA PHE A 107 -16.69 16.00 9.55
C PHE A 107 -17.14 16.83 8.35
N GLN A 108 -18.45 17.11 8.28
CA GLN A 108 -19.07 18.02 7.30
C GLN A 108 -18.70 17.73 5.82
N GLY A 109 -18.87 16.46 5.40
CA GLY A 109 -18.64 16.04 4.02
C GLY A 109 -17.26 15.41 3.78
N ASP A 110 -16.34 15.55 4.73
CA ASP A 110 -15.08 14.80 4.74
C ASP A 110 -15.32 13.30 5.03
N GLY A 111 -14.32 12.49 4.74
CA GLY A 111 -14.34 11.04 4.88
C GLY A 111 -13.03 10.44 4.43
N GLY A 112 -12.47 9.52 5.19
CA GLY A 112 -11.17 8.94 4.90
C GLY A 112 -11.05 7.54 5.45
N ALA A 113 -10.06 6.82 4.92
CA ALA A 113 -9.76 5.45 5.30
C ALA A 113 -8.26 5.22 5.16
N PRO A 114 -7.68 4.26 5.91
CA PRO A 114 -6.28 3.86 5.78
C PRO A 114 -6.08 3.04 4.50
N PHE A 115 -6.46 3.64 3.37
CA PHE A 115 -6.52 3.03 2.06
C PHE A 115 -6.08 4.05 1.01
N PHE A 116 -5.06 3.69 0.24
CA PHE A 116 -4.71 4.39 -0.99
C PHE A 116 -4.67 3.41 -2.16
N PHE A 117 -4.80 3.95 -3.36
CA PHE A 117 -4.66 3.15 -4.57
C PHE A 117 -4.06 3.96 -5.71
N THR A 118 -3.48 3.24 -6.66
CA THR A 118 -3.08 3.72 -7.97
C THR A 118 -4.05 3.16 -9.01
N THR A 119 -3.80 3.42 -10.30
CA THR A 119 -4.56 2.75 -11.37
C THR A 119 -4.25 1.26 -11.50
N LYS A 120 -3.29 0.72 -10.73
CA LYS A 120 -2.78 -0.66 -10.88
C LYS A 120 -2.94 -1.51 -9.62
N TYR A 121 -2.89 -0.94 -8.43
CA TYR A 121 -3.02 -1.67 -7.16
C TYR A 121 -3.58 -0.77 -6.05
N GLY A 122 -4.01 -1.39 -4.95
CA GLY A 122 -4.42 -0.70 -3.73
C GLY A 122 -3.71 -1.26 -2.50
N VAL A 123 -3.52 -0.41 -1.50
CA VAL A 123 -2.96 -0.79 -0.20
C VAL A 123 -3.93 -0.33 0.88
N LEU A 124 -4.36 -1.28 1.72
CA LEU A 124 -5.19 -1.05 2.89
C LEU A 124 -4.41 -1.46 4.13
N VAL A 125 -4.35 -0.57 5.12
CA VAL A 125 -3.79 -0.84 6.44
C VAL A 125 -4.97 -0.93 7.41
N ASP A 126 -5.17 -2.08 8.05
CA ASP A 126 -6.19 -2.20 9.09
C ASP A 126 -5.80 -1.37 10.31
N SER A 127 -6.48 -0.25 10.53
CA SER A 127 -6.13 0.76 11.53
C SER A 127 -7.33 1.63 11.90
N ASP A 128 -7.34 2.10 13.15
CA ASP A 128 -8.24 3.16 13.62
C ASP A 128 -7.54 4.53 13.48
N GLY A 129 -7.70 5.14 12.31
CA GLY A 129 -7.00 6.38 11.94
C GLY A 129 -5.55 6.16 11.52
N GLY A 130 -4.81 7.26 11.38
CA GLY A 130 -3.38 7.27 11.01
C GLY A 130 -3.03 8.38 10.03
N SER A 131 -1.83 8.35 9.48
CA SER A 131 -1.40 9.27 8.42
C SER A 131 -0.48 8.60 7.42
N PHE A 132 -0.71 8.86 6.14
CA PHE A 132 0.24 8.57 5.09
C PHE A 132 1.13 9.80 4.85
N GLN A 133 2.44 9.58 4.79
CA GLN A 133 3.44 10.58 4.43
C GLN A 133 4.21 10.08 3.22
N THR A 134 4.19 10.84 2.13
CA THR A 134 4.84 10.46 0.88
C THR A 134 6.03 11.36 0.60
N VAL A 135 7.18 10.76 0.31
CA VAL A 135 8.40 11.42 -0.17
C VAL A 135 8.96 10.55 -1.29
N ASP A 136 9.01 11.10 -2.51
CA ASP A 136 9.47 10.41 -3.71
C ASP A 136 8.79 9.04 -3.92
N ASP A 137 9.56 7.96 -3.90
CA ASP A 137 9.14 6.57 -4.06
C ASP A 137 8.68 5.92 -2.75
N THR A 138 8.65 6.66 -1.65
CA THR A 138 8.44 6.13 -0.30
C THR A 138 7.19 6.70 0.33
N ILE A 139 6.31 5.81 0.81
CA ILE A 139 5.12 6.12 1.61
C ILE A 139 5.30 5.52 3.00
N ARG A 140 5.11 6.33 4.05
CA ARG A 140 5.12 5.89 5.44
C ARG A 140 3.71 5.96 6.01
N PHE A 141 3.32 4.93 6.76
CA PHE A 141 2.09 4.93 7.55
C PHE A 141 2.40 4.93 9.05
N GLN A 142 1.78 5.83 9.80
CA GLN A 142 1.97 6.04 11.25
C GLN A 142 0.65 6.31 11.97
#